data_AF-A0A7U6KD49-F1
#
_entry.id   AF-A0A7U6KD49-F1
#
_cell.length_a   1.000
_cell.length_b   1.000
_cell.length_c   1.000
_cell.angle_alpha   90.00
_cell.angle_beta   90.00
_cell.angle_gamma   90.00
#
_symmetry.space_group_name_H-M   'P 1'
#
loop_
_entity.id
_entity.type
_entity.pdbx_description
1 polymer ?
#
loop_
_entity_poly.entity_id
_entity_poly.type
_entity_poly.pdbx_seq_one_letter_code
_entity_poly.pdbx_strand_id
1 'polypeptide(L)' 'MIDNVRLAAAYIPYQYLCQLFNPIEALKKGTAFPELFSPYNVKYKACEKPAYKEYKEATS' A
#
# COMPACT_ATOMS: atom_id res chain seq x y z
N MET A 1 -24.54 13.85 -28.54
CA MET A 1 -24.76 13.65 -27.09
C MET A 1 -24.09 12.34 -26.73
N ILE A 2 -23.45 12.25 -25.55
CA ILE A 2 -22.83 11.00 -25.10
C ILE A 2 -23.88 10.29 -24.25
N ASP A 3 -24.41 9.20 -24.80
CA ASP A 3 -25.48 8.41 -24.20
C ASP A 3 -24.90 7.02 -23.84
N ASN A 4 -25.29 6.45 -22.69
CA ASN A 4 -24.84 5.16 -22.15
C ASN A 4 -23.38 5.06 -21.63
N VAL A 5 -22.84 6.12 -21.04
CA VAL A 5 -21.56 6.04 -20.32
C VAL A 5 -21.76 5.40 -18.93
N ARG A 6 -21.07 4.28 -18.70
CA ARG A 6 -20.95 3.70 -17.35
C ARG A 6 -19.80 4.38 -16.59
N LEU A 7 -20.06 4.73 -15.34
CA LEU A 7 -19.04 5.22 -14.42
C LEU A 7 -17.96 4.15 -14.21
N ALA A 8 -16.69 4.55 -14.35
CA ALA A 8 -15.58 3.70 -13.99
C ALA A 8 -15.60 3.44 -12.48
N ALA A 9 -15.58 2.17 -12.08
CA ALA A 9 -15.38 1.76 -10.71
C ALA A 9 -13.96 1.22 -10.56
N ALA A 10 -13.23 1.73 -9.58
CA ALA A 10 -11.93 1.19 -9.20
C ALA A 10 -12.02 0.69 -7.76
N TYR A 11 -11.66 -0.57 -7.55
CA TYR A 11 -11.50 -1.12 -6.22
C TYR A 11 -10.09 -0.79 -5.71
N ILE A 12 -10.02 -0.13 -4.55
CA ILE A 12 -8.76 0.20 -3.88
C ILE A 12 -8.63 -0.73 -2.69
N PRO A 13 -7.58 -1.57 -2.60
CA PRO A 13 -7.38 -2.43 -1.46
C PRO A 13 -7.08 -1.60 -0.20
N TYR A 14 -7.44 -2.12 0.97
CA TYR A 14 -7.04 -1.53 2.24
C TYR A 14 -5.52 -1.39 2.33
N GLN A 15 -5.07 -0.19 2.66
CA GLN A 15 -3.66 0.14 2.81
C GLN A 15 -3.31 0.27 4.28
N TYR A 16 -2.23 -0.39 4.70
CA TYR A 16 -1.75 -0.42 6.08
C TYR A 16 -0.39 0.28 6.16
N LEU A 17 -0.24 1.19 7.12
CA LEU A 17 1.04 1.83 7.39
C LEU A 17 1.91 0.90 8.25
N CYS A 18 2.90 0.26 7.66
CA CYS A 18 3.69 -0.76 8.35
C CYS A 18 5.10 -0.32 8.68
N GLN A 19 5.77 0.35 7.74
CA GLN A 19 7.12 0.83 7.92
C GLN A 19 7.28 2.18 7.24
N LEU A 20 8.10 3.03 7.84
CA LEU A 20 8.53 4.29 7.29
C LEU A 20 10.04 4.36 7.37
N PHE A 21 10.66 4.91 6.33
CA PHE A 21 12.03 5.37 6.44
C PHE A 21 12.11 6.50 7.47
N ASN A 22 13.23 6.59 8.18
CA ASN A 22 13.49 7.75 9.00
C ASN A 22 13.60 9.02 8.12
N PRO A 23 13.45 10.24 8.69
CA PRO A 23 13.38 11.46 7.89
C PRO A 23 14.57 11.69 6.94
N ILE A 24 15.78 11.36 7.39
CA ILE A 24 17.00 11.55 6.58
C ILE A 24 17.02 10.57 5.40
N GLU A 25 16.61 9.33 5.62
CA GLU A 25 16.54 8.31 4.58
C GLU A 25 15.38 8.56 3.61
N ALA A 26 14.22 8.97 4.12
CA ALA A 26 13.07 9.34 3.31
C ALA A 26 13.39 10.48 2.34
N LEU A 27 14.10 11.51 2.83
CA LEU A 27 14.55 12.64 2.02
C LEU A 27 15.50 12.19 0.90
N LYS A 28 16.47 11.31 1.21
CA LYS A 28 17.40 10.77 0.21
C LYS A 28 16.71 9.93 -0.85
N LYS A 29 15.65 9.21 -0.47
CA LYS A 29 14.93 8.27 -1.34
C LYS A 29 13.76 8.89 -2.11
N GLY A 30 13.35 10.11 -1.75
CA GLY A 30 12.20 10.80 -2.34
C GLY A 30 10.83 10.22 -1.94
N THR A 31 10.80 9.31 -0.98
CA THR A 31 9.58 8.72 -0.41
C THR A 31 9.86 8.26 1.02
N ALA A 32 8.89 8.42 1.91
CA ALA A 32 8.96 7.85 3.26
C ALA A 32 8.54 6.36 3.27
N PHE A 33 7.86 5.91 2.21
CA PHE A 33 7.27 4.58 2.09
C PHE A 33 8.23 3.62 1.38
N PRO A 34 8.73 2.58 2.06
CA PRO A 34 9.66 1.63 1.47
C PRO A 34 9.11 0.91 0.24
N GLU A 35 7.81 0.62 0.21
CA GLU A 35 7.14 -0.03 -0.92
C GLU A 35 7.13 0.82 -2.21
N LEU A 36 7.28 2.13 -2.08
CA LEU A 36 7.36 3.05 -3.23
C LEU A 36 8.80 3.28 -3.69
N PHE A 37 9.79 2.87 -2.90
CA PHE A 37 11.19 3.08 -3.24
C PHE A 37 11.71 1.96 -4.15
N SER A 38 11.91 2.29 -5.43
CA SER A 38 12.45 1.38 -6.45
C SER A 38 11.61 0.10 -6.62
N PRO A 39 10.42 0.18 -7.23
CA PRO A 39 9.46 -0.93 -7.33
C PRO A 39 9.98 -2.17 -8.08
N TYR A 40 11.09 -2.04 -8.80
CA TYR A 40 11.74 -3.13 -9.53
C TYR A 40 12.87 -3.82 -8.73
N ASN A 41 13.30 -3.24 -7.60
CA ASN A 41 14.26 -3.84 -6.68
C ASN A 41 13.51 -4.52 -5.54
N VAL A 42 13.41 -5.84 -5.60
CA VAL A 42 12.75 -6.77 -4.64
C VAL A 42 13.28 -6.72 -3.19
N LYS A 43 14.13 -5.74 -2.83
CA LYS A 43 14.69 -5.62 -1.48
C LYS A 43 13.68 -5.13 -0.45
N TYR A 44 12.67 -4.36 -0.87
CA TYR A 44 11.64 -3.86 0.03
C TYR A 44 10.40 -4.74 -0.08
N LYS A 45 10.22 -5.62 0.90
CA LYS A 45 9.01 -6.42 0.98
C LYS A 45 7.83 -5.49 1.28
N ALA A 46 6.73 -5.69 0.55
CA ALA A 46 5.44 -5.18 0.95
C ALA A 46 5.14 -5.62 2.38
N CYS A 47 4.43 -4.79 3.13
CA CYS A 47 4.00 -5.10 4.48
C CYS A 47 3.54 -6.56 4.61
N GLU A 48 4.21 -7.33 5.47
CA GLU A 48 3.70 -8.63 5.88
C GLU A 48 2.43 -8.34 6.67
N LYS A 49 1.26 -8.53 6.04
CA LYS A 49 -0.06 -8.19 6.57
C LYS A 49 -0.17 -8.64 8.06
N PRO A 50 -0.10 -7.73 9.06
CA PRO A 50 -0.27 -8.15 10.44
C PRO A 50 -1.73 -8.51 10.72
N ALA A 51 -2.66 -7.87 10.02
CA ALA A 51 -4.07 -8.19 10.07
C ALA A 51 -4.39 -9.22 8.99
N TYR A 52 -4.09 -10.51 9.22
CA TYR A 52 -4.91 -11.60 8.66
C TYR A 52 -5.36 -12.63 9.68
N LYS A 53 -4.61 -12.71 10.76
CA LYS A 53 -4.96 -13.53 11.91
C LYS A 53 -5.98 -12.79 12.76
N GLU A 54 -5.70 -11.53 13.10
CA GLU A 54 -6.58 -10.70 13.94
C GLU A 54 -7.96 -10.45 13.33
N TYR A 55 -8.10 -10.24 12.01
CA TYR A 55 -9.43 -10.10 11.41
C TYR A 55 -10.22 -11.41 11.37
N LYS A 56 -9.56 -12.58 11.29
CA LYS A 56 -10.26 -13.87 11.34
C LYS A 56 -10.67 -14.19 12.76
N GLU A 57 -9.79 -13.91 13.72
CA GLU A 57 -10.06 -14.11 15.16
C GLU A 57 -11.14 -13.15 15.68
N ALA A 58 -11.24 -11.94 15.15
CA ALA A 58 -12.31 -10.99 15.50
C ALA A 58 -13.65 -11.24 14.79
N THR A 59 -13.68 -12.11 13.76
CA THR A 59 -14.90 -12.44 12.98
C THR A 59 -15.31 -13.91 13.13
N SER A 60 -14.71 -14.65 14.08
CA SER A 60 -15.04 -16.05 14.43
C SER A 60 -15.64 -16.17 15.82
#